data_AF-A0A3T0HZJ5-F1
#
_entry.id   AF-A0A3T0HZJ5-F1
#
_cell.length_a   1.000
_cell.length_b   1.000
_cell.length_c   1.000
_cell.angle_alpha   90.00
_cell.angle_beta   90.00
_cell.angle_gamma   90.00
#
_symmetry.space_group_name_H-M   'P 1'
#
loop_
_entity.id
_entity.type
_entity.pdbx_description
1 polymer ?
#
loop_
_entity_poly.entity_id
_entity_poly.type
_entity_poly.pdbx_seq_one_letter_code
_entity_poly.pdbx_strand_id
1 'polypeptide(L)'
;MPNQSEAIIEAFKSLGGEREILEVRTWVDNRYGPKWKDFSTMMADMVPIELGGNHSSTIPEWSRVLERVARGKYKLIDSIEQDT
;
A
#
# COMPACT_ATOMS: atom_id res chain seq x y z
N MET A 1 -9.18 10.21 11.75
CA MET A 1 -7.92 10.35 10.99
C MET A 1 -7.60 8.98 10.42
N PRO A 2 -7.16 8.88 9.15
CA PRO A 2 -6.77 7.60 8.60
C PRO A 2 -5.52 7.06 9.34
N ASN A 3 -5.40 5.74 9.42
CA ASN A 3 -4.15 5.07 9.77
C ASN A 3 -3.20 5.05 8.55
N GLN A 4 -1.97 4.55 8.73
CA GLN A 4 -0.96 4.57 7.66
C GLN A 4 -1.40 3.79 6.41
N SER A 5 -1.99 2.60 6.60
CA SER A 5 -2.47 1.75 5.50
C SER A 5 -3.59 2.42 4.72
N GLU A 6 -4.56 3.03 5.43
CA GLU A 6 -5.66 3.78 4.81
C GLU A 6 -5.14 4.97 3.99
N ALA A 7 -4.18 5.72 4.53
CA ALA A 7 -3.57 6.85 3.83
C ALA A 7 -2.79 6.39 2.57
N ILE A 8 -2.10 5.26 2.63
CA ILE A 8 -1.42 4.65 1.48
C ILE A 8 -2.44 4.22 0.41
N ILE A 9 -3.52 3.56 0.80
CA ILE A 9 -4.59 3.14 -0.14
C ILE A 9 -5.19 4.36 -0.84
N GLU A 10 -5.48 5.42 -0.08
CA GLU A 10 -6.00 6.67 -0.65
C GLU A 10 -5.01 7.34 -1.61
N ALA A 11 -3.72 7.28 -1.29
CA ALA A 11 -2.68 7.77 -2.18
C ALA A 11 -2.68 7.03 -3.51
N PHE A 12 -2.72 5.69 -3.49
CA PHE A 12 -2.81 4.91 -4.73
C PHE A 12 -4.10 5.14 -5.50
N LYS A 13 -5.25 5.27 -4.81
CA LYS A 13 -6.53 5.62 -5.46
C LYS A 13 -6.48 6.98 -6.15
N SER A 14 -5.77 7.94 -5.56
CA SER A 14 -5.66 9.30 -6.10
C SER A 14 -4.61 9.44 -7.20
N LEU A 15 -3.47 8.76 -7.05
CA LEU A 15 -2.36 8.80 -7.99
C LEU A 15 -2.58 7.87 -9.19
N GLY A 16 -3.27 6.74 -8.97
CA GLY A 16 -3.48 5.68 -9.96
C GLY A 16 -2.19 4.99 -10.41
N GLY A 17 -2.35 3.82 -11.03
CA GLY A 17 -1.25 3.07 -11.65
C GLY A 17 -0.17 2.61 -10.68
N GLU A 18 1.03 2.40 -11.21
CA GLU A 18 2.20 1.97 -10.45
C GLU A 18 2.92 3.17 -9.84
N ARG A 19 3.25 3.09 -8.56
CA ARG A 19 3.92 4.16 -7.82
C ARG A 19 5.10 3.67 -7.01
N GLU A 20 6.11 4.52 -6.93
CA GLU A 20 7.23 4.34 -6.03
C GLU A 20 6.85 4.72 -4.60
N ILE A 21 7.54 4.10 -3.64
CA ILE A 21 7.37 4.41 -2.20
C ILE A 21 7.52 5.91 -1.93
N LEU A 22 8.47 6.57 -2.61
CA LEU A 22 8.70 8.00 -2.41
C LEU A 22 7.52 8.85 -2.90
N GLU A 23 6.93 8.52 -4.06
CA GLU A 23 5.76 9.24 -4.58
C GLU A 23 4.57 9.12 -3.61
N VAL A 24 4.31 7.90 -3.13
CA VAL A 24 3.24 7.63 -2.16
C VAL A 24 3.49 8.39 -0.86
N ARG A 25 4.71 8.33 -0.33
CA ARG A 25 5.10 9.06 0.88
C ARG A 25 4.89 10.56 0.71
N THR A 26 5.41 11.15 -0.37
CA THR A 26 5.28 12.58 -0.64
C THR A 26 3.83 12.99 -0.71
N TRP A 27 2.98 12.22 -1.38
CA TRP A 27 1.55 12.50 -1.44
C TRP A 27 0.89 12.46 -0.04
N VAL A 28 1.19 11.44 0.75
CA VAL A 28 0.64 11.27 2.11
C VAL A 28 1.12 12.38 3.04
N ASP A 29 2.42 12.70 3.01
CA ASP A 29 3.02 13.76 3.82
C ASP A 29 2.42 15.13 3.46
N ASN A 30 2.16 15.39 2.17
CA ASN A 30 1.51 16.62 1.72
C ASN A 30 0.04 16.74 2.18
N ARG A 31 -0.69 15.62 2.23
CA ARG A 31 -2.12 15.62 2.59
C ARG A 31 -2.36 15.59 4.10
N TYR A 32 -1.57 14.81 4.83
CA TYR A 32 -1.80 14.50 6.24
C TYR A 32 -0.71 15.00 7.19
N GLY A 33 0.37 15.55 6.65
CA GLY A 33 1.59 15.89 7.37
C GLY A 33 2.53 14.68 7.53
N PRO A 34 3.83 14.91 7.85
CA PRO A 34 4.85 13.87 7.97
C PRO A 34 4.71 13.08 9.28
N LYS A 35 3.65 12.27 9.39
CA LYS A 35 3.30 11.50 10.60
C LYS A 35 3.91 10.11 10.63
N TRP A 36 4.06 9.50 9.46
CA TRP A 36 4.50 8.11 9.31
C TRP A 36 5.91 8.07 8.71
N LYS A 37 6.72 7.10 9.14
CA LYS A 37 8.13 6.99 8.75
C LYS A 37 8.38 5.80 7.83
N ASP A 38 7.83 4.64 8.17
CA ASP A 38 8.21 3.37 7.57
C ASP A 38 7.26 2.94 6.44
N PHE A 39 7.22 3.71 5.36
CA PHE A 39 6.39 3.39 4.19
C PHE A 39 6.84 2.11 3.49
N SER A 40 8.16 1.86 3.40
CA SER A 40 8.68 0.65 2.74
C SER A 40 8.20 -0.63 3.41
N THR A 41 8.29 -0.70 4.74
CA THR A 41 7.84 -1.86 5.52
C THR A 41 6.33 -1.98 5.44
N MET A 42 5.60 -0.88 5.65
CA MET A 42 4.14 -0.87 5.60
C MET A 42 3.61 -1.34 4.23
N MET A 43 4.16 -0.82 3.14
CA MET A 43 3.75 -1.22 1.78
C MET A 43 4.11 -2.67 1.46
N ALA A 44 5.21 -3.20 1.98
CA ALA A 44 5.55 -4.61 1.85
C ALA A 44 4.59 -5.51 2.64
N ASP A 45 4.15 -5.08 3.82
CA ASP A 45 3.19 -5.80 4.64
C ASP A 45 1.75 -5.71 4.11
N MET A 46 1.46 -4.72 3.26
CA MET A 46 0.21 -4.58 2.51
C MET A 46 0.18 -5.39 1.21
N VAL A 47 1.16 -6.27 0.97
CA VAL A 47 1.11 -7.25 -0.13
C VAL A 47 0.45 -8.54 0.37
N PRO A 48 -0.53 -9.11 -0.35
CA PRO A 48 -1.09 -10.43 -0.03
C PRO A 48 -0.01 -11.50 0.04
N ILE A 49 -0.23 -12.51 0.88
CA ILE A 49 0.66 -13.68 0.97
C ILE A 49 0.81 -14.36 -0.39
N GLU A 50 -0.30 -14.49 -1.12
CA GLU A 50 -0.34 -15.12 -2.45
C GLU A 50 0.52 -14.40 -3.49
N LEU A 51 0.78 -13.10 -3.29
CA LEU A 51 1.63 -12.27 -4.16
C LEU A 51 3.04 -12.07 -3.59
N GLY A 52 3.47 -12.93 -2.65
CA GLY A 52 4.79 -12.88 -2.04
C GLY A 52 4.93 -11.90 -0.87
N GLY A 53 3.81 -11.53 -0.25
CA GLY A 53 3.78 -10.73 0.98
C GLY A 53 4.22 -11.51 2.23
N ASN A 54 4.47 -10.77 3.31
CA ASN A 54 4.98 -11.36 4.56
C ASN A 54 3.91 -12.18 5.31
N HIS A 55 4.26 -13.39 5.73
CA HIS A 55 3.42 -14.23 6.59
C HIS A 55 3.35 -13.75 8.04
N SER A 56 4.38 -13.05 8.53
CA SER A 56 4.49 -12.59 9.92
C SER A 56 3.83 -11.23 10.18
N SER A 57 3.27 -10.60 9.16
CA SER A 57 2.61 -9.30 9.29
C SER A 57 1.29 -9.43 10.06
N THR A 58 1.09 -8.55 11.04
CA THR A 58 -0.16 -8.43 11.81
C THR A 58 -1.22 -7.59 11.10
N ILE A 59 -0.91 -7.08 9.90
CA ILE A 59 -1.83 -6.25 9.15
C ILE A 59 -2.98 -7.12 8.63
N PRO A 60 -4.25 -6.68 8.83
CA PRO A 60 -5.41 -7.43 8.37
C PRO A 60 -5.40 -7.68 6.87
N GLU A 61 -5.98 -8.80 6.45
CA GLU A 61 -6.03 -9.21 5.05
C GLU A 61 -6.72 -8.18 4.14
N TRP A 62 -7.78 -7.52 4.62
CA TRP A 62 -8.47 -6.45 3.88
C TRP A 62 -7.62 -5.20 3.60
N SER A 63 -6.49 -5.03 4.30
CA SER A 63 -5.51 -3.96 4.03
C SER A 63 -4.40 -4.42 3.09
N ARG A 64 -4.31 -5.71 2.76
CA ARG A 64 -3.30 -6.28 1.87
C ARG A 64 -3.74 -6.13 0.41
N VAL A 65 -3.74 -4.91 -0.08
CA VAL A 65 -4.33 -4.56 -1.40
C VAL A 65 -3.28 -4.09 -2.42
N LEU A 66 -2.00 -4.32 -2.16
CA LEU A 66 -0.91 -3.92 -3.05
C LEU A 66 -0.26 -5.12 -3.74
N GLU A 67 0.12 -4.93 -5.00
CA GLU A 67 1.01 -5.82 -5.73
C GLU A 67 2.39 -5.15 -5.84
N ARG A 68 3.46 -5.90 -5.56
CA ARG A 68 4.83 -5.42 -5.74
C ARG A 68 5.27 -5.66 -7.18
N VAL A 69 5.35 -4.58 -7.96
CA VAL A 69 5.78 -4.63 -9.37
C VAL A 69 7.30 -4.75 -9.49
N ALA A 70 8.04 -4.00 -8.66
CA ALA A 70 9.50 -4.03 -8.62
C ALA A 70 10.02 -3.65 -7.23
N ARG A 71 11.35 -3.57 -7.06
CA ARG A 71 11.93 -3.07 -5.80
C ARG A 71 11.52 -1.61 -5.60
N GLY A 72 10.72 -1.37 -4.57
CA GLY A 72 10.26 -0.03 -4.20
C GLY A 72 9.10 0.51 -5.03
N LYS A 73 8.52 -0.30 -5.92
CA LYS A 73 7.42 0.07 -6.81
C LYS A 73 6.24 -0.89 -6.65
N TYR A 74 5.05 -0.33 -6.49
CA TYR A 74 3.83 -1.07 -6.16
C TYR A 74 2.66 -0.53 -6.97
N LYS A 75 1.56 -1.27 -7.04
CA LYS A 75 0.26 -0.81 -7.57
C LYS A 75 -0.86 -1.36 -6.70
N LEU A 76 -2.04 -0.74 -6.78
CA LEU A 76 -3.24 -1.38 -6.23
C LEU A 76 -3.55 -2.63 -7.04
N ILE A 77 -3.94 -3.68 -6.34
CA ILE A 77 -4.56 -4.84 -6.98
C ILE A 77 -5.89 -4.34 -7.51
N ASP A 78 -6.04 -4.31 -8.83
CA ASP A 78 -7.35 -4.16 -9.45
C ASP A 78 -8.17 -5.34 -8.93
N SER A 79 -9.24 -5.05 -8.19
CA SER A 79 -10.10 -6.04 -7.54
C SER A 79 -10.23 -7.26 -8.43
N ILE A 80 -9.53 -8.34 -8.08
CA ILE A 80 -9.88 -9.66 -8.58
C ILE A 80 -11.29 -9.84 -8.05
N GLU A 81 -12.21 -9.97 -9.00
CA GLU A 81 -13.63 -10.10 -8.80
C GLU A 81 -13.89 -10.98 -7.58
N GLN A 82 -14.74 -10.49 -6.68
CA GLN A 82 -15.41 -11.37 -5.71
C GLN A 82 -16.38 -12.25 -6.50
N ASP A 83 -15.86 -13.19 -7.26
CA ASP A 83 -16.61 -14.28 -7.86
C ASP A 83 -16.25 -15.56 -7.11
N THR A 84 -17.05 -15.87 -6.08
CA THR A 84 -17.78 -17.13 -5.86
C THR A 84 -18.20 -17.27 -4.40
#